data_AF-G7EKY6-F1
#
_entry.id   AF-G7EKY6-F1
#
_cell.length_a   1.000
_cell.length_b   1.000
_cell.length_c   1.000
_cell.angle_alpha   90.00
_cell.angle_beta   90.00
_cell.angle_gamma   90.00
#
_symmetry.space_group_name_H-M   'P 1'
#
loop_
_entity.id
_entity.type
_entity.pdbx_description
1 polymer ?
#
loop_
_entity_poly.entity_id
_entity_poly.type
_entity_poly.pdbx_seq_one_letter_code
_entity_poly.pdbx_strand_id
1 'polypeptide(L)'
;MFCTGGIRCEKSTAYMKEQGFDEVYHLEGGILKYLEEVPKEETMWEGECFVFDNRVAVDHDLQKGSYDQCHACRMPITEDEKLKPEYVEGVSCHHCIEEVTDEQRARFAERQKQIELAQARGEGHIGNEAQAVLQQRKEAKKAHKNAQRGK
;
A
#
# COMPACT_ATOMS: atom_id res chain seq x y z
N MET A 1 25.23 2.96 2.53
CA MET A 1 23.81 2.97 2.93
C MET A 1 22.92 2.80 1.71
N PHE A 2 21.71 2.26 1.87
CA PHE A 2 20.75 2.16 0.78
C PHE A 2 19.31 2.26 1.34
N CYS A 3 18.39 2.67 0.48
CA CYS A 3 16.95 2.61 0.74
C CYS A 3 16.22 2.45 -0.61
N THR A 4 14.90 2.23 -0.60
CA THR A 4 14.11 1.92 -1.81
C THR A 4 14.43 2.82 -3.01
N GLY A 5 14.38 4.15 -2.84
CA GLY A 5 14.61 5.12 -3.93
C GLY A 5 15.65 6.21 -3.61
N GLY A 6 16.60 5.95 -2.72
CA GLY A 6 17.73 6.86 -2.43
C GLY A 6 17.43 8.06 -1.51
N ILE A 7 16.22 8.64 -1.54
CA ILE A 7 15.91 9.93 -0.86
C ILE A 7 16.22 9.98 0.66
N ARG A 8 16.06 8.86 1.38
CA ARG A 8 16.42 8.81 2.82
C ARG A 8 17.93 8.83 3.01
N CYS A 9 18.66 8.16 2.12
CA CYS A 9 20.12 8.09 2.16
C CYS A 9 20.78 9.40 1.77
N GLU A 10 20.18 10.20 0.90
CA GLU A 10 20.64 11.57 0.61
C GLU A 10 20.72 12.40 1.90
N LYS A 11 19.61 12.41 2.65
CA LYS A 11 19.52 13.14 3.92
C LYS A 11 20.46 12.56 4.98
N SER A 12 20.48 11.24 5.14
CA SER A 12 21.32 10.60 6.18
C SER A 12 22.81 10.76 5.87
N THR A 13 23.21 10.70 4.60
CA THR A 13 24.61 10.90 4.20
C THR A 13 25.07 12.32 4.45
N ALA A 14 24.24 13.31 4.09
CA ALA A 14 24.53 14.71 4.41
C ALA A 14 24.68 14.92 5.92
N TYR A 15 23.74 14.39 6.71
CA TYR A 15 23.80 14.46 8.17
C TYR A 15 25.06 13.81 8.74
N MET A 16 25.44 12.61 8.29
CA MET A 16 26.66 11.95 8.78
C MET A 16 27.94 12.72 8.43
N LYS A 17 28.00 13.33 7.25
CA LYS A 17 29.11 14.22 6.89
C LYS A 17 29.19 15.43 7.82
N GLU A 18 28.05 16.04 8.17
CA GLU A 18 27.99 17.12 9.15
C GLU A 18 28.45 16.68 10.55
N GLN A 19 28.27 15.41 10.92
CA GLN A 19 28.79 14.84 12.17
C GLN A 19 30.29 14.51 12.14
N GLY A 20 30.98 14.77 11.03
CA GLY A 20 32.43 14.57 10.89
C GLY A 20 32.83 13.17 10.43
N PHE A 21 31.92 12.40 9.83
CA PHE A 21 32.29 11.15 9.15
C PHE A 21 32.79 11.46 7.74
N ASP A 22 34.03 11.07 7.43
CA ASP A 22 34.66 11.35 6.14
C ASP A 22 34.22 10.37 5.04
N GLU A 23 34.14 9.07 5.36
CA GLU A 23 33.86 8.00 4.41
C GLU A 23 32.40 7.53 4.49
N VAL A 24 31.49 8.35 3.95
CA VAL A 24 30.05 8.05 3.92
C VAL A 24 29.57 7.88 2.49
N TYR A 25 29.07 6.70 2.17
CA TYR A 25 28.57 6.34 0.84
C TYR A 25 27.12 5.88 0.89
N HIS A 26 26.37 6.20 -0.17
CA HIS A 26 25.07 5.62 -0.40
C HIS A 26 24.91 5.11 -1.83
N LEU A 27 23.94 4.22 -2.03
CA LEU A 27 23.50 3.77 -3.33
C LEU A 27 22.66 4.87 -4.01
N GLU A 28 23.22 5.50 -5.02
CA GLU A 28 22.55 6.54 -5.81
C GLU A 28 21.32 5.94 -6.51
N GLY A 29 20.17 6.62 -6.43
CA GLY A 29 18.89 6.11 -6.94
C GLY A 29 18.28 4.96 -6.12
N GLY A 30 18.99 4.43 -5.12
CA GLY A 30 18.50 3.40 -4.22
C GLY A 30 18.36 2.02 -4.85
N ILE A 31 17.64 1.13 -4.14
CA ILE A 31 17.47 -0.27 -4.53
C ILE A 31 16.78 -0.39 -5.89
N LEU A 32 15.76 0.42 -6.18
CA LEU A 32 15.02 0.30 -7.45
C LEU A 32 15.90 0.55 -8.67
N LYS A 33 16.78 1.56 -8.63
CA LYS A 33 17.75 1.81 -9.70
C LYS A 33 18.78 0.68 -9.81
N TYR A 34 19.20 0.12 -8.68
CA TYR A 34 20.10 -1.03 -8.66
C TYR A 34 19.48 -2.27 -9.32
N LEU A 35 18.21 -2.57 -9.05
CA LEU A 35 17.50 -3.69 -9.69
C LEU A 35 17.31 -3.47 -11.20
N GLU A 36 17.13 -2.22 -11.62
CA GLU A 36 17.05 -1.85 -13.04
C GLU A 36 18.38 -2.04 -13.79
N GLU A 37 19.50 -1.67 -13.16
CA GLU A 37 20.81 -1.61 -13.81
C GLU A 37 21.64 -2.90 -13.69
N VAL A 38 21.46 -3.68 -12.62
CA VAL A 38 22.28 -4.86 -12.32
C VAL A 38 21.56 -6.15 -12.75
N PRO A 39 22.18 -6.98 -13.61
CA PRO A 39 21.62 -8.28 -14.01
C PRO A 39 21.39 -9.22 -12.83
N LYS A 40 20.39 -10.11 -12.94
CA LYS A 40 20.05 -11.09 -11.89
C LYS A 40 21.20 -12.04 -11.56
N GLU A 41 22.06 -12.33 -12.52
CA GLU A 41 23.21 -13.23 -12.34
C GLU A 41 24.33 -12.58 -11.52
N GLU A 42 24.35 -11.26 -11.44
CA GLU A 42 25.38 -10.46 -10.78
C GLU A 42 24.86 -9.74 -9.52
N THR A 43 23.58 -9.89 -9.21
CA THR A 43 22.94 -9.19 -8.11
C THR A 43 23.36 -9.73 -6.75
N MET A 44 23.47 -8.82 -5.78
CA MET A 44 23.56 -9.14 -4.35
C MET A 44 22.22 -8.94 -3.64
N TRP A 45 21.15 -8.58 -4.37
CA TRP A 45 19.83 -8.41 -3.79
C TRP A 45 19.14 -9.76 -3.60
N GLU A 46 18.58 -9.98 -2.41
CA GLU A 46 17.84 -11.20 -2.08
C GLU A 46 16.40 -10.85 -1.70
N GLY A 47 15.44 -11.60 -2.24
CA GLY A 47 14.01 -11.39 -1.99
C GLY A 47 13.41 -10.22 -2.80
N GLU A 48 12.42 -9.55 -2.21
CA GLU A 48 11.62 -8.50 -2.87
C GLU A 48 11.81 -7.15 -2.20
N CYS A 49 11.76 -6.07 -3.00
CA CYS A 49 11.93 -4.70 -2.51
C CYS A 49 10.57 -4.08 -2.15
N PHE A 50 10.37 -3.77 -0.86
CA PHE A 50 9.15 -3.10 -0.40
C PHE A 50 8.97 -1.72 -1.07
N VAL A 51 7.75 -1.46 -1.56
CA VAL A 51 7.32 -0.20 -2.19
C VAL A 51 6.07 0.36 -1.50
N PHE A 52 5.96 1.68 -1.47
CA PHE A 52 4.91 2.40 -0.74
C PHE A 52 3.64 2.61 -1.58
N ASP A 53 3.20 1.57 -2.27
CA ASP A 53 1.97 1.55 -3.06
C ASP A 53 1.29 0.16 -3.00
N ASN A 54 0.22 -0.02 -3.77
CA ASN A 54 -0.59 -1.24 -3.74
C ASN A 54 0.15 -2.51 -4.24
N ARG A 55 1.35 -2.38 -4.81
CA ARG A 55 2.18 -3.53 -5.16
C ARG A 55 2.80 -4.19 -3.94
N VAL A 56 2.94 -3.45 -2.82
CA VAL A 56 3.57 -3.87 -1.55
C VAL A 56 5.05 -4.14 -1.67
N ALA A 57 5.46 -5.00 -2.60
CA ALA A 57 6.85 -5.24 -2.95
C ALA A 57 7.00 -5.44 -4.47
N VAL A 58 8.24 -5.32 -4.94
CA VAL A 58 8.61 -5.66 -6.32
C VAL A 58 9.75 -6.66 -6.35
N ASP A 59 9.74 -7.53 -7.35
CA ASP A 59 10.84 -8.44 -7.63
C ASP A 59 12.02 -7.73 -8.32
N HIS A 60 13.04 -8.50 -8.72
CA HIS A 60 14.20 -7.97 -9.43
C HIS A 60 13.84 -7.38 -10.81
N ASP A 61 12.78 -7.87 -11.47
CA ASP A 61 12.29 -7.32 -12.75
C ASP A 61 11.36 -6.11 -12.55
N LEU A 62 11.29 -5.57 -11.33
CA LEU A 62 10.43 -4.47 -10.92
C LEU A 62 8.93 -4.76 -11.14
N GLN A 63 8.55 -6.03 -11.21
CA GLN A 63 7.16 -6.48 -11.28
C GLN A 63 6.58 -6.64 -9.88
N LYS A 64 5.24 -6.69 -9.76
CA LYS A 64 4.59 -6.91 -8.46
C LYS A 64 5.09 -8.24 -7.86
N GLY A 65 5.57 -8.15 -6.63
CA GLY A 65 6.05 -9.30 -5.86
C GLY A 65 4.94 -10.22 -5.35
N SER A 66 5.35 -11.21 -4.58
CA SER A 66 4.52 -12.25 -3.96
C SER A 66 3.82 -11.80 -2.68
N TYR A 67 4.26 -10.70 -2.07
CA TYR A 67 3.61 -10.13 -0.90
C TYR A 67 2.37 -9.31 -1.26
N ASP A 68 1.32 -9.51 -0.47
CA ASP A 68 0.23 -8.56 -0.31
C ASP A 68 0.33 -7.90 1.08
N GLN A 69 -0.59 -7.00 1.41
CA GLN A 69 -0.60 -6.28 2.68
C GLN A 69 -1.88 -6.56 3.45
N CYS A 70 -1.75 -6.94 4.72
CA CYS A 70 -2.89 -6.96 5.62
C CYS A 70 -3.46 -5.54 5.79
N HIS A 71 -4.70 -5.32 5.38
CA HIS A 71 -5.35 -4.00 5.49
C HIS A 71 -5.73 -3.61 6.93
N ALA A 72 -5.56 -4.50 7.90
CA ALA A 72 -5.72 -4.19 9.32
C ALA A 72 -4.43 -3.63 9.92
N CYS A 73 -3.32 -4.40 9.89
CA CYS A 73 -2.07 -4.06 10.57
C CYS A 73 -0.95 -3.54 9.65
N ARG A 74 -1.15 -3.56 8.33
CA ARG A 74 -0.18 -3.14 7.31
C ARG A 74 1.08 -4.00 7.18
N MET A 75 1.12 -5.14 7.87
CA MET A 75 2.18 -6.13 7.67
C MET A 75 2.04 -6.82 6.30
N PRO A 76 3.15 -7.08 5.60
CA PRO A 76 3.17 -7.93 4.43
C PRO A 76 2.70 -9.35 4.79
N ILE A 77 1.93 -9.97 3.90
CA ILE A 77 1.45 -11.35 4.01
C ILE A 77 1.51 -12.02 2.64
N THR A 78 1.82 -13.30 2.61
CA THR A 78 1.83 -14.12 1.39
C THR A 78 0.46 -14.72 1.10
N GLU A 79 0.26 -15.23 -0.11
CA GLU A 79 -0.98 -15.95 -0.47
C GLU A 79 -1.21 -17.19 0.40
N ASP A 80 -0.15 -17.92 0.77
CA ASP A 80 -0.26 -19.08 1.67
C ASP A 80 -0.69 -18.67 3.08
N GLU A 81 -0.23 -17.51 3.56
CA GLU A 81 -0.62 -16.97 4.87
C GLU A 81 -2.07 -16.50 4.89
N LYS A 82 -2.66 -16.13 3.74
CA LYS A 82 -4.09 -15.81 3.63
C LYS A 82 -4.98 -17.05 3.78
N LEU A 83 -4.44 -18.26 3.63
CA LEU A 83 -5.19 -19.50 3.84
C LEU A 83 -5.35 -19.86 5.32
N LYS A 84 -4.64 -19.17 6.21
CA LYS A 84 -4.69 -19.46 7.65
C LYS A 84 -6.01 -19.01 8.26
N PRO A 85 -6.55 -19.70 9.29
CA PRO A 85 -7.84 -19.37 9.91
C PRO A 85 -7.92 -17.95 10.51
N GLU A 86 -6.80 -17.37 10.89
CA GLU A 86 -6.70 -16.03 11.47
C GLU A 86 -6.84 -14.91 10.42
N TYR A 87 -6.71 -15.27 9.14
CA TYR A 87 -6.87 -14.32 8.04
C TYR A 87 -8.35 -14.09 7.74
N VAL A 88 -8.74 -12.83 7.85
CA VAL A 88 -10.02 -12.34 7.38
C VAL A 88 -9.73 -11.08 6.57
N GLU A 89 -10.06 -11.11 5.28
CA GLU A 89 -9.77 -10.02 4.36
C GLU A 89 -10.24 -8.69 4.93
N GLY A 90 -9.36 -7.68 4.90
CA GLY A 90 -9.68 -6.36 5.44
C GLY A 90 -9.66 -6.22 6.96
N VAL A 91 -9.65 -7.32 7.72
CA VAL A 91 -9.98 -7.36 9.17
C VAL A 91 -8.84 -7.87 10.05
N SER A 92 -8.20 -8.99 9.70
CA SER A 92 -7.12 -9.57 10.51
C SER A 92 -6.20 -10.47 9.70
N CYS A 93 -5.03 -10.75 10.26
CA CYS A 93 -4.11 -11.80 9.81
C CYS A 93 -3.41 -12.42 11.02
N HIS A 94 -2.58 -13.45 10.79
CA HIS A 94 -1.82 -14.12 11.84
C HIS A 94 -0.86 -13.19 12.62
N HIS A 95 -0.49 -12.02 12.08
CA HIS A 95 0.35 -11.06 12.81
C HIS A 95 -0.42 -10.20 13.81
N CYS A 96 -1.72 -10.00 13.62
CA CYS A 96 -2.45 -8.98 14.37
C CYS A 96 -3.74 -9.47 15.01
N ILE A 97 -4.11 -10.74 14.82
CA ILE A 97 -5.35 -11.31 15.37
C ILE A 97 -5.46 -11.11 16.89
N GLU A 98 -4.35 -11.20 17.62
CA GLU A 98 -4.30 -10.99 19.08
C GLU A 98 -4.07 -9.52 19.48
N GLU A 99 -3.52 -8.71 18.57
CA GLU A 99 -3.15 -7.31 18.83
C GLU A 99 -4.30 -6.33 18.58
N VAL A 100 -5.25 -6.69 17.72
CA VAL A 100 -6.40 -5.83 17.39
C VAL A 100 -7.52 -6.01 18.40
N THR A 101 -8.02 -4.90 18.93
CA THR A 101 -9.18 -4.92 19.83
C THR A 101 -10.47 -5.22 19.07
N ASP A 102 -11.52 -5.64 19.76
CA ASP A 102 -12.81 -5.95 19.12
C ASP A 102 -13.46 -4.71 18.46
N GLU A 103 -13.27 -3.53 19.06
CA GLU A 103 -13.71 -2.26 18.45
C GLU A 103 -12.96 -1.98 17.14
N GLN A 104 -11.65 -2.19 17.13
CA GLN A 104 -10.85 -2.04 15.90
C GLN A 104 -11.26 -3.05 14.85
N ARG A 105 -11.48 -4.32 15.24
CA ARG A 105 -11.98 -5.39 14.37
C ARG A 105 -13.30 -5.02 13.71
N ALA A 106 -14.27 -4.53 14.48
CA ALA A 106 -15.56 -4.09 13.97
C ALA A 106 -15.43 -2.94 12.97
N ARG A 107 -14.58 -1.94 13.28
CA ARG A 107 -14.31 -0.81 12.36
C ARG A 107 -13.64 -1.27 11.07
N PHE A 108 -12.72 -2.24 11.14
CA PHE A 108 -12.05 -2.80 9.98
C PHE A 108 -13.00 -3.60 9.10
N ALA A 109 -13.87 -4.40 9.70
CA ALA A 109 -14.91 -5.14 9.01
C ALA A 109 -15.90 -4.21 8.30
N GLU A 110 -16.33 -3.12 8.95
CA GLU A 110 -17.21 -2.14 8.31
C GLU A 110 -16.51 -1.45 7.13
N ARG A 111 -15.23 -1.08 7.26
CA ARG A 111 -14.45 -0.54 6.13
C ARG A 111 -14.38 -1.53 4.96
N GLN A 112 -14.06 -2.79 5.22
CA GLN A 112 -13.98 -3.84 4.19
C GLN A 112 -15.32 -4.01 3.47
N LYS A 113 -16.42 -4.10 4.23
CA LYS A 113 -17.77 -4.17 3.69
C LYS A 113 -18.10 -2.99 2.78
N GLN A 114 -17.70 -1.75 3.14
CA GLN A 114 -17.93 -0.59 2.28
C GLN A 114 -17.13 -0.64 0.97
N ILE A 115 -15.92 -1.21 1.00
CA ILE A 115 -15.10 -1.47 -0.21
C ILE A 115 -15.81 -2.46 -1.12
N GLU A 116 -16.23 -3.62 -0.59
CA GLU A 116 -16.93 -4.67 -1.36
C GLU A 116 -18.24 -4.14 -1.97
N LEU A 117 -19.01 -3.38 -1.19
CA LEU A 117 -20.24 -2.77 -1.66
C LEU A 117 -19.99 -1.76 -2.80
N ALA A 118 -18.88 -1.03 -2.78
CA ALA A 118 -18.51 -0.10 -3.85
C ALA A 118 -18.06 -0.87 -5.11
N GLN A 119 -17.23 -1.89 -4.95
CA GLN A 119 -16.80 -2.77 -6.05
C GLN A 119 -18.01 -3.45 -6.73
N ALA A 120 -18.97 -3.95 -5.95
CA ALA A 120 -20.21 -4.53 -6.47
C ALA A 120 -21.06 -3.53 -7.29
N ARG A 121 -20.88 -2.22 -7.06
CA ARG A 121 -21.50 -1.15 -7.86
C ARG A 121 -20.63 -0.66 -9.01
N GLY A 122 -19.40 -1.18 -9.16
CA GLY A 122 -18.41 -0.66 -10.13
C GLY A 122 -17.88 0.72 -9.76
N GLU A 123 -17.91 1.08 -8.48
CA GLU A 123 -17.49 2.39 -7.96
C GLU A 123 -16.18 2.28 -7.18
N GLY A 124 -15.33 3.29 -7.26
CA GLY A 124 -14.16 3.41 -6.39
C GLY A 124 -14.54 3.83 -4.97
N HIS A 125 -13.90 3.22 -3.97
CA HIS A 125 -14.13 3.51 -2.55
C HIS A 125 -13.01 4.33 -1.89
N ILE A 126 -11.88 4.51 -2.55
CA ILE A 126 -10.67 5.11 -1.96
C ILE A 126 -10.25 6.35 -2.75
N GLY A 127 -9.80 7.38 -2.03
CA GLY A 127 -9.18 8.57 -2.61
C GLY A 127 -10.10 9.36 -3.55
N ASN A 128 -9.53 9.77 -4.69
CA ASN A 128 -10.20 10.64 -5.67
C ASN A 128 -11.43 9.99 -6.32
N GLU A 129 -11.42 8.66 -6.47
CA GLU A 129 -12.53 7.93 -7.10
C GLU A 129 -13.80 8.00 -6.23
N ALA A 130 -13.65 7.85 -4.91
CA ALA A 130 -14.75 8.00 -3.98
C ALA A 130 -15.37 9.41 -4.03
N GLN A 131 -14.54 10.44 -4.14
CA GLN A 131 -15.01 11.83 -4.27
C GLN A 131 -15.81 12.05 -5.55
N ALA A 132 -15.34 11.50 -6.68
CA ALA A 132 -16.06 11.58 -7.95
C ALA A 132 -17.44 10.91 -7.87
N VAL A 133 -17.51 9.71 -7.29
CA VAL A 133 -18.78 8.97 -7.09
C VAL A 133 -19.76 9.77 -6.22
N LEU A 134 -19.28 10.35 -5.11
CA LEU A 134 -20.11 11.15 -4.22
C LEU A 134 -20.68 12.39 -4.93
N GLN A 135 -19.86 13.05 -5.75
CA GLN A 135 -20.28 14.23 -6.51
C GLN A 135 -21.36 13.86 -7.55
N GLN A 136 -21.15 12.78 -8.31
CA GLN A 136 -22.13 12.29 -9.29
C GLN A 136 -23.49 11.97 -8.62
N ARG A 137 -23.48 11.30 -7.47
CA ARG A 137 -24.71 10.99 -6.71
C ARG A 137 -25.42 12.24 -6.22
N LYS A 138 -24.68 13.25 -5.77
CA LYS A 138 -25.24 14.53 -5.31
C LYS A 138 -25.93 15.27 -6.47
N GLU A 139 -25.32 15.27 -7.64
CA GLU A 139 -25.88 15.86 -8.86
C GLU A 139 -27.14 15.12 -9.33
N ALA A 140 -27.10 13.79 -9.40
CA ALA A 140 -28.25 12.96 -9.75
C ALA A 140 -29.43 13.19 -8.79
N LYS A 141 -29.18 13.24 -7.47
CA LYS A 141 -30.20 13.53 -6.46
C LYS A 141 -30.80 14.93 -6.63
N LYS A 142 -29.97 15.93 -6.95
CA LYS A 142 -30.44 17.29 -7.23
C LYS A 142 -31.30 17.35 -8.49
N ALA A 143 -30.87 16.70 -9.57
CA ALA A 143 -31.62 16.61 -10.82
C ALA A 143 -32.99 15.95 -10.61
N HIS A 144 -33.04 14.83 -9.86
CA HIS A 144 -34.29 14.14 -9.54
C HIS A 144 -35.27 15.02 -8.76
N LYS A 145 -34.79 15.74 -7.72
CA LYS A 145 -35.62 16.69 -6.96
C LYS A 145 -36.15 17.83 -7.81
N ASN A 146 -35.36 18.36 -8.73
CA ASN A 146 -35.78 19.43 -9.63
C ASN A 146 -36.85 18.95 -10.61
N ALA A 147 -36.70 17.75 -11.17
CA ALA A 147 -37.69 17.14 -12.06
C ALA A 147 -39.04 16.89 -11.38
N GLN A 148 -39.04 16.54 -10.09
CA GLN A 148 -40.27 16.37 -9.30
C GLN A 148 -40.96 17.70 -8.95
N ARG A 149 -40.21 18.80 -8.85
CA ARG A 149 -40.74 20.14 -8.54
C ARG A 149 -41.28 20.90 -9.76
N GLY A 150 -40.88 20.49 -10.96
CA GLY A 150 -41.32 21.09 -12.22
C GLY A 150 -42.53 20.39 -12.87
N LYS A 151 -43.06 19.35 -12.23
CA LYS A 151 -44.38 18.76 -12.53
C LYS A 151 -45.39 19.28 -11.53
#